data_AF-A0A219AML2-F1
#
_entry.id   AF-A0A219AML2-F1
#
_cell.length_a   1.000
_cell.length_b   1.000
_cell.length_c   1.000
_cell.angle_alpha   90.00
_cell.angle_beta   90.00
_cell.angle_gamma   90.00
#
_symmetry.space_group_name_H-M   'P 1'
#
loop_
_entity.id
_entity.type
_entity.pdbx_description
1 polymer ?
#
loop_
_entity_poly.entity_id
_entity_poly.type
_entity_poly.pdbx_seq_one_letter_code
_entity_poly.pdbx_strand_id
1 'polypeptide(L)'
;MGFCNSCGKPMTRTDELGTNKDGSPNEYYCADCYQNGEFTEPDLTVEDMIVKKAQEMLDKNPDLREGDATGLLINFLPNLKRWNKNYESEFEHFNKKEKKGYRNK
;
A
#
# COMPACT_ATOMS: atom_id res chain seq x y z
N MET A 1 2.46 -10.06 -9.24
CA MET A 1 1.74 -8.76 -9.24
C MET A 1 1.37 -8.44 -7.81
N GLY A 2 1.75 -7.27 -7.31
CA GLY A 2 1.49 -6.83 -5.93
C GLY A 2 0.99 -5.39 -5.88
N PHE A 3 0.59 -4.94 -4.69
CA PHE A 3 0.21 -3.54 -4.45
C PHE A 3 1.28 -2.84 -3.62
N CYS A 4 1.51 -1.55 -3.88
CA CYS A 4 2.40 -0.74 -3.07
C CYS A 4 1.85 -0.59 -1.66
N ASN A 5 2.61 -1.02 -0.66
CA ASN A 5 2.28 -0.98 0.76
C ASN A 5 2.44 0.41 1.40
N SER A 6 2.58 1.46 0.58
CA SER A 6 2.50 2.85 1.01
C SER A 6 1.29 3.56 0.41
N CYS A 7 0.98 3.32 -0.86
CA CYS A 7 0.04 4.16 -1.61
C CYS A 7 -1.06 3.38 -2.32
N GLY A 8 -1.06 2.04 -2.20
CA GLY A 8 -2.08 1.18 -2.79
C GLY A 8 -2.00 1.00 -4.30
N LYS A 9 -1.04 1.64 -4.98
CA LYS A 9 -0.89 1.54 -6.43
C LYS A 9 -0.57 0.09 -6.84
N PRO A 10 -1.26 -0.47 -7.86
CA PRO A 10 -0.87 -1.76 -8.43
C PRO A 10 0.52 -1.65 -9.07
N MET A 11 1.39 -2.60 -8.75
CA MET A 11 2.74 -2.74 -9.28
C MET A 11 2.76 -3.94 -10.21
N THR A 12 2.65 -3.64 -11.50
CA THR A 12 2.46 -4.61 -12.58
C THR A 12 3.74 -4.84 -13.37
N ARG A 13 4.63 -3.84 -13.38
CA ARG A 13 5.90 -3.89 -14.09
C ARG A 13 7.06 -3.67 -13.13
N THR A 14 8.23 -4.20 -13.48
CA THR A 14 9.44 -4.11 -12.65
C THR A 14 9.98 -2.69 -12.52
N ASP A 15 9.73 -1.83 -13.51
CA ASP A 15 10.11 -0.41 -13.48
C ASP A 15 9.20 0.45 -12.59
N GLU A 16 8.08 -0.12 -12.12
CA GLU A 16 7.22 0.54 -11.13
C GLU A 16 7.66 0.24 -9.69
N LEU A 17 8.63 -0.66 -9.49
CA LEU A 17 9.13 -1.05 -8.18
C LEU A 17 10.12 -0.01 -7.64
N GLY A 18 10.06 0.21 -6.34
CA GLY A 18 11.05 1.02 -5.63
C GLY A 18 12.42 0.37 -5.63
N THR A 19 13.42 1.08 -5.09
CA THR A 19 14.78 0.54 -4.97
C THR A 19 15.21 0.46 -3.51
N ASN A 20 15.85 -0.65 -3.15
CA ASN A 20 16.55 -0.83 -1.90
C ASN A 20 17.87 -0.04 -1.92
N LYS A 21 18.55 0.06 -0.77
CA LYS A 21 19.83 0.78 -0.64
C LYS A 21 20.95 0.21 -1.52
N ASP A 22 20.88 -1.08 -1.84
CA ASP A 22 21.83 -1.77 -2.72
C ASP A 22 21.46 -1.64 -4.22
N GLY A 23 20.38 -0.92 -4.55
CA GLY A 23 19.88 -0.75 -5.91
C GLY A 23 19.00 -1.90 -6.41
N SER A 24 18.77 -2.95 -5.61
CA SER A 24 17.82 -4.01 -5.98
C SER A 24 16.37 -3.53 -5.91
N PRO A 25 15.46 -4.07 -6.75
CA PRO A 25 14.05 -3.68 -6.72
C PRO A 25 13.36 -4.09 -5.41
N ASN A 26 12.45 -3.26 -4.92
CA ASN A 26 11.65 -3.49 -3.73
C ASN A 26 10.28 -4.07 -4.10
N GLU A 27 9.94 -5.22 -3.54
CA GLU A 27 8.68 -5.93 -3.83
C GLU A 27 7.45 -5.34 -3.12
N TYR A 28 7.65 -4.51 -2.10
CA TYR A 28 6.58 -3.96 -1.26
C TYR A 28 6.16 -2.55 -1.65
N TYR A 29 7.07 -1.77 -2.24
CA TYR A 29 6.86 -0.34 -2.49
C TYR A 29 7.16 0.01 -3.94
N CYS A 30 6.42 0.99 -4.47
CA CYS A 30 6.63 1.47 -5.83
C CYS A 30 7.73 2.54 -5.90
N ALA A 31 8.23 2.80 -7.11
CA ALA A 31 9.25 3.79 -7.40
C ALA A 31 8.89 5.20 -6.90
N ASP A 32 7.61 5.57 -6.92
CA ASP A 32 7.18 6.90 -6.44
C ASP A 32 7.24 7.04 -4.91
N CYS A 33 7.16 5.93 -4.18
CA CYS A 33 7.07 5.95 -2.72
C CYS A 33 8.38 5.60 -2.03
N TYR A 34 9.26 4.83 -2.66
CA TYR A 34 10.46 4.31 -2.01
C TYR A 34 11.61 4.20 -3.01
N GLN A 35 12.72 4.90 -2.72
CA GLN A 35 13.90 4.93 -3.56
C GLN A 35 15.16 4.88 -2.69
N ASN A 36 16.15 4.12 -3.15
CA ASN A 36 17.48 4.00 -2.54
C ASN A 36 17.45 3.60 -1.05
N GLY A 37 16.45 2.82 -0.64
CA GLY A 37 16.29 2.39 0.75
C GLY A 37 15.51 3.35 1.64
N GLU A 38 14.94 4.43 1.09
CA GLU A 38 14.24 5.46 1.86
C GLU A 38 12.91 5.86 1.21
N PHE A 39 11.95 6.30 2.03
CA PHE A 39 10.70 6.87 1.51
C PHE A 39 10.98 8.23 0.90
N THR A 40 10.41 8.49 -0.28
CA THR A 40 10.56 9.76 -1.00
C THR A 40 9.94 10.93 -0.22
N GLU A 41 8.87 10.67 0.54
CA GLU A 41 8.20 11.62 1.43
C GLU A 41 8.14 11.01 2.84
N PRO A 42 9.19 11.09 3.67
CA PRO A 42 9.27 10.38 4.95
C PRO A 42 8.28 10.90 6.00
N ASP A 43 8.02 12.21 6.01
CA ASP A 43 7.11 12.87 6.96
C ASP A 43 5.63 12.80 6.55
N LEU A 44 5.33 12.20 5.40
CA LEU A 44 3.97 12.06 4.90
C LEU A 44 3.13 11.21 5.85
N THR A 45 1.96 11.70 6.22
CA THR A 45 1.00 10.97 7.06
C THR A 45 0.09 10.07 6.24
N VAL A 46 -0.63 9.15 6.90
CA VAL A 46 -1.61 8.31 6.19
C VAL A 46 -2.79 9.15 5.70
N GLU A 47 -3.17 10.17 6.45
CA GLU A 47 -4.20 11.15 6.09
C GLU A 47 -3.83 11.91 4.82
N ASP A 48 -2.58 12.38 4.72
CA ASP A 48 -2.09 13.06 3.52
C ASP A 48 -2.08 12.13 2.31
N MET A 49 -1.70 10.85 2.51
CA MET A 49 -1.75 9.86 1.44
C MET A 49 -3.18 9.56 0.98
N ILE A 50 -4.14 9.52 1.90
CA ILE A 50 -5.58 9.39 1.57
C ILE A 50 -6.01 10.53 0.67
N VAL A 51 -5.72 11.78 1.04
CA VAL A 51 -6.10 12.96 0.26
C VAL A 51 -5.45 12.91 -1.14
N LYS A 52 -4.15 12.63 -1.20
CA LYS A 52 -3.39 12.54 -2.45
C LYS A 52 -3.96 11.48 -3.39
N LYS A 53 -4.31 10.30 -2.87
CA LYS A 53 -4.87 9.21 -3.68
C LYS A 53 -6.34 9.42 -4.03
N ALA A 54 -7.12 10.05 -3.15
CA ALA A 54 -8.51 10.40 -3.46
C ALA A 54 -8.54 11.37 -4.64
N GLN A 55 -7.70 12.42 -4.61
CA GLN A 55 -7.60 13.37 -5.70
C GLN A 55 -7.19 12.68 -7.01
N GLU A 56 -6.17 11.82 -6.99
CA GLU A 56 -5.74 11.07 -8.18
C GLU A 56 -6.85 10.17 -8.75
N MET A 57 -7.69 9.59 -7.90
CA MET A 57 -8.85 8.79 -8.33
C MET A 57 -9.93 9.64 -8.97
N LEU A 58 -10.22 10.83 -8.42
CA LEU A 58 -11.20 11.77 -8.96
C LEU A 58 -10.75 12.37 -10.29
N ASP A 59 -9.47 12.71 -10.41
CA ASP A 59 -8.88 13.25 -11.64
C ASP A 59 -8.97 12.24 -12.80
N LYS A 60 -8.84 10.95 -12.49
CA LYS A 60 -8.94 9.86 -13.48
C LYS A 60 -10.36 9.37 -13.72
N ASN A 61 -11.28 9.64 -12.79
CA ASN A 61 -12.67 9.22 -12.88
C ASN A 61 -13.59 10.35 -12.40
N PRO A 62 -13.97 11.29 -13.29
CA PRO A 62 -14.78 12.45 -12.91
C PRO A 62 -16.20 12.09 -12.45
N ASP A 63 -16.69 10.88 -12.74
CA ASP A 63 -17.99 10.39 -12.28
C ASP A 63 -17.92 9.80 -10.86
N LEU A 64 -16.71 9.61 -10.31
CA LEU A 64 -16.52 9.13 -8.95
C LEU A 64 -16.85 10.25 -7.95
N ARG A 65 -17.65 9.93 -6.93
CA ARG A 65 -17.91 10.89 -5.84
C ARG A 65 -16.72 10.92 -4.90
N GLU A 66 -16.32 12.11 -4.48
CA GLU A 66 -15.22 12.33 -3.53
C GLU A 66 -15.37 11.49 -2.26
N GLY A 67 -16.58 11.42 -1.70
CA GLY A 67 -16.86 10.61 -0.50
C GLY A 67 -16.62 9.11 -0.71
N ASP A 68 -16.85 8.59 -1.93
CA ASP A 68 -16.61 7.19 -2.26
C ASP A 68 -15.10 6.92 -2.39
N ALA A 69 -14.36 7.83 -3.04
CA ALA A 69 -12.91 7.73 -3.17
C ALA A 69 -12.20 7.76 -1.81
N THR A 70 -12.50 8.78 -1.00
CA THR A 70 -11.93 8.97 0.32
C THR A 70 -12.36 7.86 1.28
N GLY A 71 -13.63 7.46 1.26
CA GLY A 71 -14.14 6.39 2.11
C GLY A 71 -13.46 5.04 1.87
N LEU A 72 -13.16 4.71 0.61
CA LEU A 72 -12.40 3.50 0.28
C LEU A 72 -10.97 3.58 0.84
N LEU A 73 -10.30 4.72 0.67
CA LEU A 73 -8.91 4.91 1.06
C LEU A 73 -8.73 4.99 2.58
N ILE A 74 -9.67 5.58 3.33
CA ILE A 74 -9.69 5.59 4.79
C ILE A 74 -9.69 4.18 5.37
N ASN A 75 -10.44 3.26 4.74
CA ASN A 75 -10.49 1.87 5.20
C ASN A 75 -9.28 1.06 4.72
N PHE A 76 -8.67 1.43 3.59
CA PHE A 76 -7.62 0.63 2.96
C PHE A 76 -6.21 1.02 3.40
N LEU A 77 -5.85 2.31 3.31
CA LEU A 77 -4.47 2.76 3.50
C LEU A 77 -3.92 2.50 4.91
N PRO A 78 -4.66 2.73 6.02
CA PRO A 78 -4.14 2.46 7.36
C PRO A 78 -3.74 1.00 7.62
N ASN A 79 -4.22 0.06 6.81
CA ASN A 79 -3.89 -1.37 6.93
C ASN A 79 -2.61 -1.78 6.19
N LEU A 80 -2.01 -0.90 5.40
CA LEU A 80 -0.78 -1.20 4.66
C LEU A 80 0.46 -1.17 5.55
N LYS A 81 1.51 -1.91 5.16
CA LYS A 81 2.75 -2.07 5.94
C LYS A 81 3.39 -0.77 6.42
N ARG A 82 3.36 0.30 5.62
CA ARG A 82 3.94 1.60 6.02
C ARG A 82 3.20 2.25 7.20
N TRP A 83 1.89 2.06 7.27
CA TRP A 83 1.00 2.82 8.16
C TRP A 83 0.54 1.99 9.36
N ASN A 84 0.43 0.68 9.19
CA ASN A 84 -0.06 -0.22 10.23
C ASN A 84 1.06 -0.61 11.22
N LYS A 85 0.98 -0.09 12.45
CA LYS A 85 1.92 -0.42 13.53
C LYS A 85 1.87 -1.89 13.96
N ASN A 86 0.75 -2.58 13.69
CA ASN A 86 0.51 -3.98 14.03
C ASN A 86 0.63 -4.91 12.82
N TYR A 87 1.13 -4.44 11.68
CA TYR A 87 1.15 -5.20 10.43
C TYR A 87 1.69 -6.63 10.60
N GLU A 88 2.84 -6.77 11.27
CA GLU A 88 3.50 -8.07 11.48
C GLU A 88 2.66 -9.00 12.37
N SER A 89 2.03 -8.50 13.44
CA SER A 89 1.25 -9.32 14.36
C SER A 89 -0.09 -9.78 13.76
N GLU A 90 -0.70 -8.92 12.94
CA GLU A 90 -1.94 -9.25 12.20
C GLU A 90 -1.66 -10.23 11.06
N PHE A 91 -0.56 -10.04 10.32
CA PHE A 91 -0.14 -10.95 9.27
C PHE A 91 0.20 -12.35 9.82
N GLU A 92 0.90 -12.43 10.96
CA GLU A 92 1.15 -13.71 11.64
C GLU A 92 -0.13 -14.42 12.08
N HIS A 93 -1.10 -13.68 12.62
CA HIS A 93 -2.37 -14.24 13.07
C HIS A 93 -3.23 -14.72 11.91
N PHE A 94 -3.28 -13.96 10.82
CA PHE A 94 -3.94 -14.36 9.57
C PHE A 94 -3.32 -15.66 9.01
N ASN A 95 -1.99 -15.71 8.88
CA ASN A 95 -1.29 -16.90 8.39
C ASN A 95 -1.46 -18.12 9.31
N LYS A 96 -1.60 -17.93 10.62
CA LYS A 96 -1.93 -19.01 11.57
C LYS A 96 -3.38 -19.49 11.44
N LYS A 97 -4.33 -18.62 11.09
CA LYS A 97 -5.74 -19.00 10.83
C LYS A 97 -5.88 -19.77 9.51
N GLU A 98 -5.21 -19.34 8.44
CA GLU A 98 -5.17 -20.04 7.15
C GLU A 98 -4.60 -21.47 7.30
N LYS A 99 -3.50 -21.64 8.05
CA LYS A 99 -2.92 -22.96 8.35
C LYS A 99 -3.84 -23.88 9.19
N LYS A 100 -4.80 -23.32 9.93
CA LYS A 100 -5.81 -24.11 10.67
C LYS A 100 -7.06 -24.42 9.82
N GLY A 101 -7.28 -23.70 8.72
CA GLY A 101 -8.36 -23.97 7.76
C GLY A 101 -8.06 -25.11 6.79
N TYR A 102 -6.79 -25.42 6.53
CA TYR A 102 -6.35 -26.46 5.60
C TYR A 102 -6.06 -27.82 6.28
N ARG A 103 -6.86 -28.18 7.30
CA ARG A 103 -6.78 -29.51 7.95
C ARG A 103 -8.13 -30.19 8.13
N ASN A 104 -9.15 -29.78 7.38
CA ASN A 104 -10.43 -30.50 7.28
C ASN A 104 -11.10 -30.27 5.92
N LYS A 105 -10.62 -30.98 4.88
CA LYS A 105 -11.43 -31.76 3.92
C LYS A 105 -10.52 -32.47 2.94
#